data_AF-A0A2Z6FBB9-F1
#
_entry.id   AF-A0A2Z6FBB9-F1
#
_cell.length_a   1.000
_cell.length_b   1.000
_cell.length_c   1.000
_cell.angle_alpha   90.00
_cell.angle_beta   90.00
_cell.angle_gamma   90.00
#
_symmetry.space_group_name_H-M   'P 1'
#
loop_
_entity.id
_entity.type
_entity.pdbx_description
1 polymer ?
#
loop_
_entity_poly.entity_id
_entity_poly.type
_entity_poly.pdbx_seq_one_letter_code
_entity_poly.pdbx_strand_id
1 'polypeptide(L)'
;MSLKNQLVWSVDEIFFNKNQVLFLVINNKTRAIIGFIYKRIAISKFPTNESVYCTSDDILYLYEKLVQEKQAVQIIHCDSNPTYVSNNIKKFCKDKDIILSTTESKPKNNQIVEAVNNSIKANIIIIIAKIVRPHSYLTWHNTYYGEQNNLKQYSTRANNADYRDALFKSELFINFTNIHEYILKAVKMYNQTLVAIPELRYRRITRGDFEYYNTFIYVSNVKQAKSSSSTSYLINTDNADAALKVKGLHNDITKSNYITEEYKAEIINNIIVPQDEKSIIEYIDEAANYIDPSNKDIIEALRLVAIQAAHNTSLLFQKSQALHTEIKQLKQKNDSLLQKNEQSQLILEELKEYKRQIENKEKLKLELRKKRQARKKRQENNAISETDYKIILNYITHSYDGSEFKKIRFRVLSTLLFLTGGRISEVLEFDFKQVANLVVNNYLQFSRKKGGPANKKAFITKSKQYILKNRLVDVKYLLQSKGIFMELTPKVLKQEMENSTLDIYIFSAVKSDKPLSRATVTHEFNNLLKEVPEFKKEGRRITSHSFRHGYITDIWKTTKDIEIARQIVGHANLDTTQRYVKALSPEELR
;
A
#
# COMPACT_ATOMS: atom_id res chain seq x y z
N MET A 1 -11.40 -18.23 6.18
CA MET A 1 -11.63 -16.90 5.55
C MET A 1 -13.03 -16.94 4.97
N SER A 2 -13.97 -16.18 5.53
CA SER A 2 -15.40 -16.21 5.17
C SER A 2 -15.65 -15.73 3.73
N LEU A 3 -16.75 -16.19 3.12
CA LEU A 3 -17.28 -15.78 1.81
C LEU A 3 -17.32 -14.25 1.58
N LYS A 4 -17.32 -13.44 2.65
CA LYS A 4 -17.29 -11.96 2.61
C LYS A 4 -16.16 -11.30 1.79
N ASN A 5 -15.06 -12.00 1.49
CA ASN A 5 -13.97 -11.39 0.69
C ASN A 5 -14.20 -11.41 -0.83
N GLN A 6 -15.24 -12.08 -1.36
CA GLN A 6 -15.49 -12.14 -2.81
C GLN A 6 -15.92 -10.80 -3.43
N LEU A 7 -16.49 -9.91 -2.62
CA LEU A 7 -17.24 -8.74 -3.08
C LEU A 7 -16.50 -7.44 -2.74
N VAL A 8 -15.18 -7.49 -2.66
CA VAL A 8 -14.33 -6.32 -2.36
C VAL A 8 -13.49 -5.99 -3.58
N TRP A 9 -13.62 -4.78 -4.08
CA TRP A 9 -12.73 -4.20 -5.10
C TRP A 9 -11.70 -3.30 -4.41
N SER A 10 -10.48 -3.28 -4.94
CA SER A 10 -9.51 -2.22 -4.67
C SER A 10 -9.29 -1.41 -5.94
N VAL A 11 -9.13 -0.10 -5.82
CA VAL A 11 -8.87 0.78 -6.95
C VAL A 11 -7.64 1.64 -6.71
N ASP A 12 -6.94 1.97 -7.79
CA ASP A 12 -5.74 2.83 -7.74
C ASP A 12 -5.35 3.40 -9.10
N GLU A 13 -4.50 4.43 -9.09
CA GLU A 13 -3.91 5.06 -10.27
C GLU A 13 -2.44 4.71 -10.40
N ILE A 14 -2.09 4.19 -11.58
CA ILE A 14 -0.72 4.00 -12.01
C ILE A 14 -0.32 5.20 -12.87
N PHE A 15 0.51 6.07 -12.30
CA PHE A 15 1.21 7.10 -13.06
C PHE A 15 2.44 6.49 -13.73
N PHE A 16 2.49 6.58 -15.06
CA PHE A 16 3.70 6.28 -15.82
C PHE A 16 4.56 7.54 -15.95
N ASN A 17 3.93 8.67 -16.25
CA ASN A 17 4.51 10.00 -16.27
C ASN A 17 3.39 11.04 -16.09
N LYS A 18 3.73 12.32 -16.09
CA LYS A 18 2.76 13.42 -15.93
C LYS A 18 1.63 13.43 -16.97
N ASN A 19 1.84 12.81 -18.14
CA ASN A 19 0.91 12.83 -19.25
C ASN A 19 0.09 11.54 -19.40
N GLN A 20 0.38 10.51 -18.60
CA GLN A 20 -0.17 9.17 -18.79
C GLN A 20 -0.50 8.51 -17.44
N VAL A 21 -1.78 8.19 -17.26
CA VAL A 21 -2.32 7.54 -16.07
C VAL A 21 -3.17 6.33 -16.45
N LEU A 22 -3.09 5.28 -15.63
CA LEU A 22 -3.89 4.07 -15.74
C LEU A 22 -4.62 3.82 -14.42
N PHE A 23 -5.93 4.04 -14.39
CA PHE A 23 -6.78 3.71 -13.26
C PHE A 23 -7.19 2.23 -13.33
N LEU A 24 -6.99 1.48 -12.26
CA LEU A 24 -7.28 0.05 -12.18
C LEU A 24 -8.40 -0.26 -11.18
N VAL A 25 -9.19 -1.28 -11.49
CA VAL A 25 -10.10 -1.93 -10.54
C VAL A 25 -9.70 -3.39 -10.39
N ILE A 26 -9.40 -3.80 -9.16
CA ILE A 26 -8.81 -5.09 -8.81
C ILE A 26 -9.76 -5.84 -7.87
N ASN A 27 -10.08 -7.09 -8.17
CA ASN A 27 -10.80 -7.95 -7.24
C ASN A 27 -9.87 -8.41 -6.10
N ASN A 28 -10.18 -8.06 -4.84
CA ASN A 28 -9.29 -8.36 -3.73
C ASN A 28 -9.16 -9.86 -3.40
N LYS A 29 -10.11 -10.70 -3.77
CA LYS A 29 -9.97 -12.15 -3.52
C LYS A 29 -9.06 -12.79 -4.55
N THR A 30 -9.34 -12.54 -5.83
CA THR A 30 -8.68 -13.22 -6.95
C THR A 30 -7.42 -12.53 -7.40
N ARG A 31 -7.23 -11.26 -7.01
CA ARG A 31 -6.18 -10.35 -7.50
C ARG A 31 -6.32 -9.97 -8.96
N ALA A 32 -7.36 -10.46 -9.65
CA ALA A 32 -7.56 -10.15 -11.06
C ALA A 32 -7.93 -8.69 -11.25
N ILE A 33 -7.42 -8.10 -12.33
CA ILE A 33 -7.85 -6.79 -12.82
C ILE A 33 -9.16 -7.01 -13.56
N ILE A 34 -10.22 -6.32 -13.15
CA ILE A 34 -11.57 -6.52 -13.70
C ILE A 34 -12.02 -5.37 -14.60
N GLY A 35 -11.40 -4.20 -14.46
CA GLY A 35 -11.62 -3.06 -15.35
C GLY A 35 -10.52 -2.02 -15.19
N PHE A 36 -10.34 -1.18 -16.21
CA PHE A 36 -9.38 -0.09 -16.15
C PHE A 36 -9.71 1.06 -17.11
N ILE A 37 -9.15 2.23 -16.81
CA ILE A 37 -9.22 3.44 -17.65
C ILE A 37 -7.78 3.84 -17.97
N TYR A 38 -7.48 4.07 -19.23
CA TYR A 38 -6.20 4.64 -19.63
C TYR A 38 -6.42 6.03 -20.21
N LYS A 39 -5.72 7.02 -19.66
CA LYS A 39 -5.71 8.39 -20.19
C LYS A 39 -4.32 8.81 -20.59
N ARG A 40 -4.26 9.49 -21.73
CA ARG A 40 -3.07 10.16 -22.25
C ARG A 40 -3.47 11.55 -22.75
N ILE A 41 -2.78 12.59 -22.27
CA ILE A 41 -2.86 13.90 -22.91
C ILE A 41 -1.78 13.97 -23.99
N ALA A 42 -2.19 14.36 -25.20
CA ALA A 42 -1.25 14.66 -26.27
C ALA A 42 -0.37 15.84 -25.82
N ILE A 43 0.94 15.72 -25.97
CA ILE A 43 1.85 16.84 -25.70
C ILE A 43 1.53 17.91 -26.73
N SER A 44 0.71 18.88 -26.33
CA SER A 44 0.53 20.09 -27.11
C SER A 44 1.85 20.86 -27.09
N LYS A 45 2.06 21.74 -28.08
CA LYS A 45 3.26 22.60 -28.13
C LYS A 45 3.44 23.48 -26.87
N PHE A 46 2.43 23.55 -26.00
CA PHE A 46 2.48 24.24 -24.71
C PHE A 46 2.39 23.23 -23.56
N PRO A 47 3.49 22.98 -22.82
CA PRO A 47 3.46 22.10 -21.66
C PRO A 47 2.62 22.75 -20.57
N THR A 48 1.48 22.14 -20.23
CA THR A 48 0.82 22.44 -18.95
C THR A 48 1.58 21.73 -17.84
N ASN A 49 1.69 22.36 -16.67
CA ASN A 49 2.26 21.75 -15.47
C ASN A 49 1.26 20.82 -14.76
N GLU A 50 0.06 20.64 -15.30
CA GLU A 50 -0.98 19.81 -14.73
C GLU A 50 -0.77 18.34 -15.10
N SER A 51 -0.73 17.48 -14.09
CA SER A 51 -0.71 16.03 -14.28
C SER A 51 -2.06 15.53 -14.79
N VAL A 52 -2.04 14.48 -15.59
CA VAL A 52 -3.24 13.81 -16.09
C VAL A 52 -3.84 12.93 -15.02
N TYR A 53 -5.12 13.16 -14.72
CA TYR A 53 -5.91 12.34 -13.79
C TYR A 53 -7.15 11.79 -14.49
N CYS A 54 -7.67 10.67 -14.00
CA CYS A 54 -9.03 10.25 -14.35
C CYS A 54 -10.01 11.20 -13.65
N THR A 55 -11.08 11.63 -14.33
CA THR A 55 -12.12 12.44 -13.70
C THR A 55 -13.07 11.54 -12.93
N SER A 56 -13.86 12.13 -12.03
CA SER A 56 -14.91 11.40 -11.32
C SER A 56 -15.90 10.72 -12.28
N ASP A 57 -16.15 11.33 -13.44
CA ASP A 57 -17.13 10.84 -14.41
C ASP A 57 -16.60 9.62 -15.17
N ASP A 58 -15.32 9.58 -15.52
CA ASP A 58 -14.75 8.37 -16.13
C ASP A 58 -14.79 7.19 -15.17
N ILE A 59 -14.44 7.44 -13.90
CA ILE A 59 -14.42 6.42 -12.84
C ILE A 59 -15.84 5.92 -12.57
N LEU A 60 -16.80 6.83 -12.46
CA LEU A 60 -18.21 6.48 -12.29
C LEU A 60 -18.71 5.62 -13.45
N TYR A 61 -18.41 6.01 -14.69
CA TYR A 61 -18.80 5.25 -15.87
C TYR A 61 -18.22 3.82 -15.85
N LEU A 62 -16.95 3.67 -15.46
CA LEU A 62 -16.35 2.33 -15.31
C LEU A 62 -17.04 1.53 -14.20
N TYR A 63 -17.36 2.15 -13.06
CA TYR A 63 -18.06 1.46 -11.97
C TYR A 63 -19.46 1.01 -12.37
N GLU A 64 -20.23 1.85 -13.05
CA GLU A 64 -21.55 1.51 -13.58
C GLU A 64 -21.47 0.30 -14.51
N LYS A 65 -20.50 0.31 -15.44
CA LYS A 65 -20.27 -0.82 -16.35
C LYS A 65 -19.86 -2.09 -15.62
N LEU A 66 -18.95 -2.00 -14.65
CA LEU A 66 -18.53 -3.16 -13.87
C LEU A 66 -19.67 -3.74 -13.04
N VAL A 67 -20.50 -2.91 -12.41
CA VAL A 67 -21.66 -3.38 -11.65
C VAL A 67 -22.74 -3.99 -12.56
N GLN A 68 -22.88 -3.49 -13.78
CA GLN A 68 -23.82 -4.03 -14.77
C GLN A 68 -23.37 -5.40 -15.31
N GLU A 69 -22.09 -5.55 -15.64
CA GLU A 69 -21.57 -6.73 -16.35
C GLU A 69 -20.95 -7.78 -15.42
N LYS A 70 -20.60 -7.40 -14.18
CA LYS A 70 -19.88 -8.26 -13.23
C LYS A 70 -20.67 -8.49 -11.92
N GLN A 71 -20.09 -9.31 -11.04
CA GLN A 71 -20.68 -9.75 -9.79
C GLN A 71 -20.86 -8.56 -8.84
N ALA A 72 -21.89 -8.62 -7.99
CA ALA A 72 -22.18 -7.59 -7.00
C ALA A 72 -20.93 -7.25 -6.18
N VAL A 73 -20.58 -5.97 -6.09
CA VAL A 73 -19.56 -5.46 -5.18
C VAL A 73 -20.25 -4.98 -3.90
N GLN A 74 -19.67 -5.29 -2.75
CA GLN A 74 -20.13 -4.78 -1.46
C GLN A 74 -19.22 -3.68 -0.94
N ILE A 75 -17.94 -3.71 -1.30
CA ILE A 75 -16.96 -2.75 -0.80
C ILE A 75 -16.03 -2.33 -1.93
N ILE A 76 -15.90 -1.02 -2.14
CA ILE A 76 -14.84 -0.43 -2.97
C ILE A 76 -13.82 0.19 -2.03
N HIS A 77 -12.60 -0.33 -2.07
CA HIS A 77 -11.47 0.14 -1.29
C HIS A 77 -10.59 1.05 -2.15
N CYS A 78 -10.36 2.27 -1.70
CA CYS A 78 -9.60 3.28 -2.44
C CYS A 78 -8.63 4.01 -1.50
N ASP A 79 -7.63 4.66 -2.06
CA ASP A 79 -6.87 5.68 -1.32
C ASP A 79 -7.72 6.92 -1.06
N SER A 80 -7.31 7.76 -0.12
CA SER A 80 -8.02 9.01 0.27
C SER A 80 -8.02 10.10 -0.82
N ASN A 81 -7.82 9.73 -2.09
CA ASN A 81 -7.80 10.66 -3.21
C ASN A 81 -9.23 11.23 -3.44
N PRO A 82 -9.42 12.57 -3.41
CA PRO A 82 -10.71 13.22 -3.56
C PRO A 82 -11.52 12.77 -4.79
N THR A 83 -10.85 12.44 -5.88
CA THR A 83 -11.49 12.01 -7.13
C THR A 83 -12.28 10.71 -6.94
N TYR A 84 -11.77 9.76 -6.16
CA TYR A 84 -12.41 8.46 -5.92
C TYR A 84 -13.63 8.54 -5.01
N VAL A 85 -13.77 9.66 -4.29
CA VAL A 85 -14.81 9.89 -3.28
C VAL A 85 -15.65 11.13 -3.60
N SER A 86 -15.72 11.50 -4.89
CA SER A 86 -16.60 12.57 -5.37
C SER A 86 -18.06 12.32 -4.98
N ASN A 87 -18.88 13.38 -4.93
CA ASN A 87 -20.29 13.28 -4.56
C ASN A 87 -21.07 12.34 -5.49
N ASN A 88 -20.74 12.32 -6.78
CA ASN A 88 -21.37 11.43 -7.76
C ASN A 88 -21.05 9.96 -7.47
N ILE A 89 -19.78 9.64 -7.17
CA ILE A 89 -19.37 8.27 -6.81
C ILE A 89 -19.97 7.85 -5.46
N LYS A 90 -19.99 8.75 -4.47
CA LYS A 90 -20.65 8.50 -3.16
C LYS A 90 -22.14 8.21 -3.33
N LYS A 91 -22.84 8.99 -4.17
CA LYS A 91 -24.25 8.79 -4.49
C LYS A 91 -24.46 7.44 -5.17
N PHE A 92 -23.69 7.13 -6.22
CA PHE A 92 -23.74 5.83 -6.90
C PHE A 92 -23.52 4.65 -5.94
N CYS A 93 -22.51 4.74 -5.08
CA CYS A 93 -22.23 3.69 -4.11
C CYS A 93 -23.38 3.53 -3.10
N LYS A 94 -23.95 4.64 -2.61
CA LYS A 94 -25.12 4.61 -1.73
C LYS A 94 -26.34 3.97 -2.42
N ASP A 95 -26.61 4.34 -3.67
CA ASP A 95 -27.75 3.84 -4.45
C ASP A 95 -27.63 2.33 -4.77
N LYS A 96 -26.40 1.80 -4.81
CA LYS A 96 -26.09 0.39 -5.06
C LYS A 96 -25.76 -0.43 -3.81
N ASP A 97 -25.91 0.15 -2.62
CA ASP A 97 -25.53 -0.46 -1.33
C ASP A 97 -24.06 -0.94 -1.29
N ILE A 98 -23.17 -0.14 -1.87
CA ILE A 98 -21.72 -0.36 -1.92
C ILE A 98 -21.05 0.51 -0.85
N ILE A 99 -20.25 -0.11 0.00
CA ILE A 99 -19.47 0.58 1.03
C ILE A 99 -18.17 1.11 0.43
N LEU A 100 -17.98 2.43 0.42
CA LEU A 100 -16.68 3.04 0.14
C LEU A 100 -15.79 2.97 1.39
N SER A 101 -14.57 2.45 1.25
CA SER A 101 -13.60 2.29 2.35
C SER A 101 -12.25 2.87 1.96
N THR A 102 -11.63 3.68 2.83
CA THR A 102 -10.31 4.28 2.60
C THR A 102 -9.16 3.46 3.23
N THR A 103 -7.95 3.59 2.68
CA THR A 103 -6.75 2.82 3.08
C THR A 103 -6.32 3.00 4.53
N GLU A 104 -6.64 4.13 5.16
CA GLU A 104 -6.37 4.37 6.60
C GLU A 104 -6.94 3.27 7.51
N SER A 105 -8.02 2.62 7.07
CA SER A 105 -8.68 1.56 7.83
C SER A 105 -8.05 0.17 7.66
N LYS A 106 -7.29 -0.11 6.58
CA LYS A 106 -6.83 -1.47 6.19
C LYS A 106 -5.48 -1.49 5.44
N PRO A 107 -4.33 -1.39 6.13
CA PRO A 107 -2.99 -1.35 5.51
C PRO A 107 -2.65 -2.53 4.59
N LYS A 108 -3.21 -3.72 4.85
CA LYS A 108 -2.95 -4.92 4.05
C LYS A 108 -3.48 -4.81 2.62
N ASN A 109 -4.56 -4.05 2.40
CA ASN A 109 -5.16 -3.89 1.08
C ASN A 109 -4.29 -3.03 0.16
N ASN A 110 -3.53 -2.08 0.71
CA ASN A 110 -2.63 -1.25 -0.06
C ASN A 110 -1.47 -2.08 -0.68
N GLN A 111 -0.89 -3.01 0.09
CA GLN A 111 0.19 -3.91 -0.39
C GLN A 111 -0.20 -4.74 -1.62
N ILE A 112 -1.49 -5.05 -1.75
CA ILE A 112 -2.01 -5.83 -2.87
C ILE A 112 -2.01 -5.01 -4.15
N VAL A 113 -2.53 -3.79 -4.04
CA VAL A 113 -2.62 -2.83 -5.13
C VAL A 113 -1.21 -2.48 -5.60
N GLU A 114 -0.30 -2.18 -4.67
CA GLU A 114 1.10 -1.90 -4.98
C GLU A 114 1.79 -3.06 -5.71
N ALA A 115 1.52 -4.31 -5.31
CA ALA A 115 2.03 -5.50 -5.98
C ALA A 115 1.47 -5.66 -7.41
N VAL A 116 0.17 -5.38 -7.61
CA VAL A 116 -0.46 -5.39 -8.94
C VAL A 116 0.15 -4.30 -9.82
N ASN A 117 0.30 -3.09 -9.29
CA ASN A 117 0.88 -1.94 -10.00
C ASN A 117 2.31 -2.25 -10.48
N ASN A 118 3.15 -2.78 -9.59
CA ASN A 118 4.51 -3.18 -9.93
C ASN A 118 4.54 -4.27 -11.01
N SER A 119 3.63 -5.24 -10.93
CA SER A 119 3.51 -6.31 -11.92
C SER A 119 3.08 -5.79 -13.29
N ILE A 120 2.13 -4.86 -13.35
CA ILE A 120 1.68 -4.25 -14.60
C ILE A 120 2.79 -3.41 -15.24
N LYS A 121 3.47 -2.57 -14.44
CA LYS A 121 4.62 -1.81 -14.94
C LYS A 121 5.70 -2.74 -15.49
N ALA A 122 6.01 -3.84 -14.80
CA ALA A 122 6.99 -4.81 -15.26
C ALA A 122 6.56 -5.50 -16.58
N ASN A 123 5.29 -5.91 -16.69
CA ASN A 123 4.76 -6.52 -17.91
C ASN A 123 4.82 -5.58 -19.11
N ILE A 124 4.50 -4.29 -18.93
CA ILE A 124 4.61 -3.28 -19.99
C ILE A 124 6.04 -3.20 -20.51
N ILE A 125 7.03 -3.19 -19.62
CA ILE A 125 8.46 -3.16 -19.99
C ILE A 125 8.85 -4.42 -20.77
N ILE A 126 8.42 -5.60 -20.32
CA ILE A 126 8.68 -6.86 -21.01
C ILE A 126 8.06 -6.85 -22.42
N ILE A 127 6.86 -6.32 -22.58
CA ILE A 127 6.18 -6.20 -23.87
C ILE A 127 6.92 -5.23 -24.77
N ILE A 128 7.27 -4.04 -24.26
CA ILE A 128 8.02 -3.03 -24.99
C ILE A 128 9.36 -3.59 -25.46
N ALA A 129 10.11 -4.23 -24.57
CA ALA A 129 11.41 -4.82 -24.89
C ALA A 129 11.33 -5.93 -25.95
N LYS A 130 10.19 -6.62 -26.06
CA LYS A 130 9.97 -7.69 -27.05
C LYS A 130 9.41 -7.19 -28.38
N ILE A 131 8.58 -6.15 -28.37
CA ILE A 131 7.81 -5.70 -29.55
C ILE A 131 8.46 -4.49 -30.22
N VAL A 132 8.98 -3.54 -29.44
CA VAL A 132 9.60 -2.33 -29.98
C VAL A 132 10.90 -2.75 -30.65
N ARG A 133 11.13 -2.25 -31.88
CA ARG A 133 12.33 -2.52 -32.68
C ARG A 133 13.53 -2.61 -31.74
N PRO A 134 14.16 -3.80 -31.58
CA PRO A 134 15.15 -4.03 -30.53
C PRO A 134 16.19 -2.92 -30.49
N HIS A 135 16.55 -2.36 -31.65
CA HIS A 135 17.45 -1.23 -31.76
C HIS A 135 17.04 0.01 -30.94
N SER A 136 15.84 0.59 -31.11
CA SER A 136 15.46 1.82 -30.38
C SER A 136 15.42 1.64 -28.86
N TYR A 137 14.94 0.49 -28.40
CA TYR A 137 14.95 0.15 -26.98
C TYR A 137 16.37 -0.13 -26.45
N LEU A 138 17.19 -0.86 -27.22
CA LEU A 138 18.59 -1.13 -26.88
C LEU A 138 19.43 0.16 -26.87
N THR A 139 19.22 1.06 -27.82
CA THR A 139 19.88 2.36 -27.87
C THR A 139 19.56 3.14 -26.60
N TRP A 140 18.26 3.31 -26.26
CA TRP A 140 17.87 3.97 -25.02
C TRP A 140 18.48 3.30 -23.78
N HIS A 141 18.44 1.96 -23.72
CA HIS A 141 19.00 1.19 -22.60
C HIS A 141 20.50 1.45 -22.43
N ASN A 142 21.26 1.37 -23.51
CA ASN A 142 22.71 1.55 -23.52
C ASN A 142 23.09 3.00 -23.18
N THR A 143 22.33 3.98 -23.67
CA THR A 143 22.55 5.40 -23.34
C THR A 143 22.34 5.68 -21.85
N TYR A 144 21.34 5.05 -21.21
CA TYR A 144 20.99 5.38 -19.83
C TYR A 144 21.81 4.61 -18.78
N TYR A 145 22.18 3.36 -19.04
CA TYR A 145 22.86 2.50 -18.05
C TYR A 145 24.29 2.08 -18.42
N GLY A 146 24.77 2.47 -19.60
CA GLY A 146 26.08 2.07 -20.13
C GLY A 146 26.17 0.57 -20.46
N GLU A 147 27.23 0.17 -21.15
CA GLU A 147 27.46 -1.24 -21.53
C GLU A 147 27.75 -2.16 -20.32
N GLN A 148 28.09 -1.60 -19.15
CA GLN A 148 28.56 -2.35 -17.99
C GLN A 148 27.44 -2.90 -17.07
N ASN A 149 26.17 -2.60 -17.32
CA ASN A 149 25.10 -3.02 -16.41
C ASN A 149 24.63 -4.46 -16.70
N ASN A 150 25.10 -5.40 -15.87
CA ASN A 150 24.94 -6.87 -15.99
C ASN A 150 23.50 -7.43 -15.85
N LEU A 151 22.47 -6.60 -15.91
CA LEU A 151 21.07 -7.07 -15.91
C LEU A 151 20.75 -7.70 -17.28
N LYS A 152 21.25 -8.91 -17.56
CA LYS A 152 21.12 -9.54 -18.89
C LYS A 152 19.69 -9.97 -19.23
N GLN A 153 18.80 -10.13 -18.24
CA GLN A 153 17.43 -10.61 -18.45
C GLN A 153 16.39 -9.49 -18.33
N TYR A 154 15.43 -9.44 -19.28
CA TYR A 154 14.32 -8.47 -19.28
C TYR A 154 13.49 -8.49 -18.00
N SER A 155 13.27 -9.67 -17.41
CA SER A 155 12.54 -9.84 -16.16
C SER A 155 13.22 -9.13 -14.99
N THR A 156 14.55 -9.22 -14.89
CA THR A 156 15.31 -8.56 -13.82
C THR A 156 15.27 -7.03 -13.98
N ARG A 157 15.37 -6.53 -15.23
CA ARG A 157 15.24 -5.09 -15.54
C ARG A 157 13.86 -4.56 -15.20
N ALA A 158 12.81 -5.25 -15.65
CA ALA A 158 11.42 -4.86 -15.44
C ALA A 158 11.04 -4.78 -13.95
N ASN A 159 11.72 -5.54 -13.09
CA ASN A 159 11.51 -5.53 -11.64
C ASN A 159 12.30 -4.45 -10.90
N ASN A 160 13.31 -3.81 -11.50
CA ASN A 160 14.07 -2.72 -10.89
C ASN A 160 13.27 -1.40 -10.95
N ALA A 161 12.99 -0.78 -9.80
CA ALA A 161 12.13 0.41 -9.72
C ALA A 161 12.70 1.63 -10.48
N ASP A 162 14.00 1.90 -10.33
CA ASP A 162 14.67 3.02 -10.99
C ASP A 162 14.64 2.86 -12.51
N TYR A 163 14.81 1.62 -12.99
CA TYR A 163 14.71 1.28 -14.41
C TYR A 163 13.33 1.60 -14.96
N ARG A 164 12.27 1.26 -14.21
CA ARG A 164 10.89 1.55 -14.62
C ARG A 164 10.65 3.05 -14.70
N ASP A 165 11.07 3.78 -13.68
CA ASP A 165 10.90 5.23 -13.60
C ASP A 165 11.63 5.94 -14.75
N ALA A 166 12.88 5.55 -15.01
CA ALA A 166 13.67 6.05 -16.13
C ALA A 166 13.01 5.78 -17.49
N LEU A 167 12.53 4.55 -17.73
CA LEU A 167 11.87 4.22 -18.99
C LEU A 167 10.59 5.02 -19.17
N PHE A 168 9.71 5.08 -18.17
CA PHE A 168 8.40 5.74 -18.31
C PHE A 168 8.49 7.26 -18.45
N LYS A 169 9.59 7.86 -17.99
CA LYS A 169 9.92 9.28 -18.19
C LYS A 169 10.65 9.56 -19.50
N SER A 170 11.15 8.54 -20.20
CA SER A 170 11.89 8.71 -21.44
C SER A 170 11.02 9.19 -22.61
N GLU A 171 11.61 9.95 -23.53
CA GLU A 171 10.96 10.32 -24.79
C GLU A 171 10.51 9.09 -25.59
N LEU A 172 11.30 8.00 -25.54
CA LEU A 172 10.96 6.72 -26.16
C LEU A 172 9.57 6.25 -25.71
N PHE A 173 9.33 6.25 -24.39
CA PHE A 173 8.05 5.80 -23.85
C PHE A 173 6.91 6.78 -24.11
N ILE A 174 7.19 8.08 -23.91
CA ILE A 174 6.24 9.17 -24.13
C ILE A 174 5.71 9.18 -25.56
N ASN A 175 6.54 8.83 -26.53
CA ASN A 175 6.21 8.87 -27.95
C ASN A 175 5.61 7.57 -28.50
N PHE A 176 5.40 6.53 -27.68
CA PHE A 176 4.75 5.30 -28.17
C PHE A 176 3.31 5.57 -28.59
N THR A 177 3.02 5.44 -29.89
CA THR A 177 1.67 5.57 -30.46
C THR A 177 0.74 4.45 -29.98
N ASN A 178 1.27 3.25 -29.79
CA ASN A 178 0.48 2.05 -29.45
C ASN A 178 0.53 1.65 -27.97
N ILE A 179 0.86 2.60 -27.07
CA ILE A 179 0.99 2.30 -25.63
C ILE A 179 -0.28 1.68 -25.02
N HIS A 180 -1.45 2.11 -25.48
CA HIS A 180 -2.73 1.53 -25.10
C HIS A 180 -2.80 0.00 -25.38
N GLU A 181 -2.30 -0.44 -26.54
CA GLU A 181 -2.26 -1.87 -26.90
C GLU A 181 -1.33 -2.66 -25.98
N TYR A 182 -0.21 -2.04 -25.57
CA TYR A 182 0.75 -2.66 -24.65
C TYR A 182 0.18 -2.76 -23.23
N ILE A 183 -0.59 -1.77 -22.79
CA ILE A 183 -1.32 -1.84 -21.51
C ILE A 183 -2.36 -2.97 -21.56
N LEU A 184 -3.15 -3.08 -22.63
CA LEU A 184 -4.09 -4.18 -22.83
C LEU A 184 -3.40 -5.55 -22.75
N LYS A 185 -2.26 -5.70 -23.44
CA LYS A 185 -1.45 -6.92 -23.40
C LYS A 185 -0.88 -7.17 -22.00
N ALA A 186 -0.44 -6.14 -21.28
CA ALA A 186 0.12 -6.26 -19.93
C ALA A 186 -0.92 -6.72 -18.91
N VAL A 187 -2.15 -6.18 -18.99
CA VAL A 187 -3.29 -6.58 -18.15
C VAL A 187 -3.68 -8.03 -18.45
N LYS A 188 -3.76 -8.42 -19.74
CA LYS A 188 -4.01 -9.82 -20.14
C LYS A 188 -2.94 -10.76 -19.59
N MET A 189 -1.66 -10.42 -19.77
CA MET A 189 -0.54 -11.19 -19.25
C MET A 189 -0.60 -11.33 -17.72
N TYR A 190 -0.96 -10.28 -17.00
CA TYR A 190 -1.11 -10.32 -15.55
C TYR A 190 -2.24 -11.25 -15.11
N ASN A 191 -3.43 -11.12 -15.69
CA ASN A 191 -4.55 -12.01 -15.35
C ASN A 191 -4.27 -13.48 -15.72
N GLN A 192 -3.50 -13.73 -16.79
CA GLN A 192 -3.06 -15.07 -17.18
C GLN A 192 -2.07 -15.70 -16.19
N THR A 193 -1.10 -14.93 -15.67
CA THR A 193 -0.10 -15.47 -14.73
C THR A 193 -0.72 -15.86 -13.39
N LEU A 194 -1.82 -15.22 -12.96
CA LEU A 194 -2.55 -15.61 -11.75
C LEU A 194 -3.05 -17.08 -11.80
N VAL A 195 -3.31 -17.62 -12.99
CA VAL A 195 -3.72 -19.02 -13.18
C VAL A 195 -2.54 -19.99 -13.03
N ALA A 196 -1.32 -19.54 -13.36
CA ALA A 196 -0.13 -20.38 -13.37
C ALA A 196 0.49 -20.60 -11.98
N ILE A 197 0.21 -19.74 -11.00
CA ILE A 197 0.81 -19.76 -9.66
C ILE A 197 0.24 -20.92 -8.81
N PRO A 198 1.04 -21.96 -8.47
CA PRO A 198 0.55 -23.12 -7.73
C PRO A 198 0.03 -22.79 -6.34
N GLU A 199 0.56 -21.76 -5.65
CA GLU A 199 0.05 -21.36 -4.33
C GLU A 199 -1.35 -20.73 -4.38
N LEU A 200 -1.75 -20.17 -5.53
CA LEU A 200 -3.11 -19.68 -5.76
C LEU A 200 -4.10 -20.80 -6.12
N ARG A 201 -3.63 -22.02 -6.48
CA ARG A 201 -4.51 -23.19 -6.70
C ARG A 201 -5.28 -23.61 -5.45
N TYR A 202 -4.78 -23.30 -4.24
CA TYR A 202 -5.54 -23.50 -3.00
C TYR A 202 -6.77 -22.60 -2.89
N ARG A 203 -6.84 -21.52 -3.68
CA ARG A 203 -8.00 -20.63 -3.82
C ARG A 203 -8.63 -20.84 -5.19
N ARG A 204 -9.22 -22.02 -5.46
CA ARG A 204 -9.96 -22.41 -6.69
C ARG A 204 -10.39 -21.20 -7.56
N ILE A 205 -9.51 -20.69 -8.43
CA ILE A 205 -9.89 -19.87 -9.58
C ILE A 205 -10.09 -20.91 -10.67
N THR A 206 -11.35 -21.14 -11.01
CA THR A 206 -11.72 -22.08 -12.06
C THR A 206 -11.36 -21.50 -13.43
N ARG A 207 -11.32 -22.35 -14.46
CA ARG A 207 -11.19 -21.87 -15.85
C ARG A 207 -12.33 -20.90 -16.23
N GLY A 208 -13.53 -21.12 -15.70
CA GLY A 208 -14.66 -20.20 -15.86
C GLY A 208 -14.43 -18.85 -15.19
N ASP A 209 -13.84 -18.82 -13.98
CA ASP A 209 -13.43 -17.57 -13.34
C ASP A 209 -12.38 -16.82 -14.19
N PHE A 210 -11.47 -17.53 -14.83
CA PHE A 210 -10.49 -16.93 -15.73
C PHE A 210 -11.13 -16.31 -16.98
N GLU A 211 -12.00 -17.04 -17.69
CA GLU A 211 -12.74 -16.50 -18.85
C GLU A 211 -13.56 -15.27 -18.44
N TYR A 212 -14.12 -15.31 -17.22
CA TYR A 212 -14.84 -14.21 -16.61
C TYR A 212 -13.96 -12.98 -16.28
N TYR A 213 -12.71 -13.15 -15.83
CA TYR A 213 -11.79 -12.03 -15.55
C TYR A 213 -10.99 -11.58 -16.77
N ASN A 214 -10.87 -12.40 -17.80
CA ASN A 214 -10.22 -12.03 -19.06
C ASN A 214 -11.12 -11.18 -19.97
N THR A 215 -12.42 -11.11 -19.65
CA THR A 215 -13.37 -10.12 -20.16
C THR A 215 -13.37 -8.89 -19.26
N PHE A 216 -12.27 -8.14 -19.23
CA PHE A 216 -12.20 -6.89 -18.48
C PHE A 216 -12.86 -5.74 -19.26
N ILE A 217 -13.42 -4.78 -18.54
CA ILE A 217 -14.03 -3.59 -19.14
C ILE A 217 -12.95 -2.53 -19.35
N TYR A 218 -12.87 -2.04 -20.57
CA TYR A 218 -11.96 -0.99 -20.96
C TYR A 218 -12.71 0.24 -21.45
N VAL A 219 -12.37 1.42 -20.93
CA VAL A 219 -12.93 2.69 -21.35
C VAL A 219 -11.84 3.54 -22.01
N SER A 220 -11.89 3.67 -23.34
CA SER A 220 -11.10 4.66 -24.09
C SER A 220 -11.93 5.90 -24.38
N ASN A 221 -11.35 7.09 -24.18
CA ASN A 221 -11.83 8.38 -24.69
C ASN A 221 -13.27 8.76 -24.29
N VAL A 222 -13.43 9.35 -23.10
CA VAL A 222 -14.64 10.08 -22.75
C VAL A 222 -14.64 11.42 -23.50
N LYS A 223 -15.74 11.70 -24.23
CA LYS A 223 -15.91 12.88 -25.08
C LYS A 223 -15.60 14.17 -24.30
N GLN A 224 -14.71 15.00 -24.84
CA GLN A 224 -14.50 16.38 -24.34
C GLN A 224 -15.83 17.14 -24.39
N ALA A 225 -16.24 17.72 -23.25
CA ALA A 225 -17.41 18.59 -23.18
C ALA A 225 -17.18 19.85 -24.04
N LYS A 226 -18.19 20.22 -24.83
CA LYS A 226 -18.18 21.47 -25.61
C LYS A 226 -18.32 22.66 -24.66
N SER A 227 -17.35 23.57 -24.66
CA SER A 227 -17.46 24.86 -23.99
C SER A 227 -18.44 25.74 -24.75
N SER A 228 -19.62 25.99 -24.19
CA SER A 228 -20.52 27.03 -24.69
C SER A 228 -20.86 28.04 -23.59
N SER A 229 -20.49 29.29 -23.89
CA SER A 229 -21.08 30.56 -23.48
C SER A 229 -21.00 31.01 -22.01
N SER A 230 -19.98 31.83 -21.72
CA SER A 230 -20.01 32.85 -20.66
C SER A 230 -20.21 34.26 -21.22
N THR A 231 -19.95 34.46 -22.52
CA THR A 231 -19.88 35.78 -23.16
C THR A 231 -21.23 36.36 -23.55
N SER A 232 -22.28 35.53 -23.66
CA SER A 232 -23.59 35.95 -24.18
C SER A 232 -24.53 36.55 -23.13
N TYR A 233 -24.15 36.56 -21.84
CA TYR A 233 -25.04 37.04 -20.76
C TYR A 233 -24.74 38.48 -20.30
N LEU A 234 -23.56 39.02 -20.63
CA LEU A 234 -23.09 40.31 -20.12
C LEU A 234 -23.54 41.54 -20.93
N ILE A 235 -24.17 41.36 -22.10
CA ILE A 235 -24.48 42.48 -23.00
C ILE A 235 -25.91 43.07 -22.79
N ASN A 236 -26.79 42.39 -22.05
CA ASN A 236 -28.22 42.74 -22.06
C ASN A 236 -28.77 43.53 -20.86
N THR A 237 -27.96 43.91 -19.85
CA THR A 237 -28.51 44.45 -18.59
C THR A 237 -28.20 45.92 -18.26
N ASP A 238 -27.21 46.57 -18.90
CA ASP A 238 -26.74 47.90 -18.46
C ASP A 238 -27.37 49.13 -19.15
N ASN A 239 -28.38 48.98 -20.03
CA ASN A 239 -28.86 50.09 -20.89
C ASN A 239 -30.23 50.70 -20.55
N ALA A 240 -30.87 50.33 -19.43
CA ALA A 240 -32.23 50.79 -19.13
C ALA A 240 -32.33 52.30 -18.80
N ASP A 241 -31.34 52.86 -18.09
CA ASP A 241 -31.37 54.24 -17.61
C ASP A 241 -30.98 55.25 -18.70
N ALA A 242 -30.07 54.86 -19.59
CA ALA A 242 -29.71 55.61 -20.79
C ALA A 242 -30.92 55.71 -21.75
N ALA A 243 -31.68 54.62 -21.91
CA ALA A 243 -32.88 54.59 -22.74
C ALA A 243 -33.98 55.56 -22.23
N LEU A 244 -34.14 55.73 -20.92
CA LEU A 244 -35.11 56.67 -20.34
C LEU A 244 -34.73 58.13 -20.58
N LYS A 245 -33.43 58.48 -20.50
CA LYS A 245 -32.95 59.85 -20.73
C LYS A 245 -33.02 60.25 -22.21
N VAL A 246 -32.66 59.34 -23.12
CA VAL A 246 -32.81 59.55 -24.57
C VAL A 246 -34.28 59.78 -24.94
N LYS A 247 -35.20 59.05 -24.30
CA LYS A 247 -36.64 59.21 -24.50
C LYS A 247 -37.18 60.56 -24.01
N GLY A 248 -36.62 61.11 -22.94
CA GLY A 248 -36.93 62.46 -22.48
C GLY A 248 -36.46 63.54 -23.47
N LEU A 249 -35.20 63.45 -23.89
CA LEU A 249 -34.58 64.39 -24.83
C LEU A 249 -35.29 64.41 -26.20
N HIS A 250 -35.67 63.23 -26.71
CA HIS A 250 -36.49 63.10 -27.92
C HIS A 250 -37.81 63.88 -27.80
N ASN A 251 -38.46 63.79 -26.63
CA ASN A 251 -39.74 64.44 -26.38
C ASN A 251 -39.62 65.98 -26.34
N ASP A 252 -38.55 66.49 -25.76
CA ASP A 252 -38.30 67.92 -25.66
C ASP A 252 -37.97 68.54 -27.02
N ILE A 253 -37.19 67.84 -27.85
CA ILE A 253 -36.84 68.28 -29.21
C ILE A 253 -38.06 68.26 -30.13
N THR A 254 -38.90 67.23 -30.02
CA THR A 254 -40.15 67.15 -30.80
C THR A 254 -41.07 68.33 -30.48
N LYS A 255 -41.12 68.77 -29.22
CA LYS A 255 -41.97 69.87 -28.74
C LYS A 255 -41.39 71.28 -28.92
N SER A 256 -40.15 71.42 -29.38
CA SER A 256 -39.51 72.74 -29.54
C SER A 256 -40.13 73.53 -30.70
N ASN A 257 -40.51 74.78 -30.47
CA ASN A 257 -40.99 75.69 -31.52
C ASN A 257 -39.87 76.47 -32.21
N TYR A 258 -38.62 76.27 -31.78
CA TYR A 258 -37.44 77.02 -32.23
C TYR A 258 -36.58 76.23 -33.22
N ILE A 259 -36.90 74.97 -33.47
CA ILE A 259 -36.21 74.07 -34.40
C ILE A 259 -37.19 73.72 -35.52
N THR A 260 -36.78 73.83 -36.78
CA THR A 260 -37.66 73.46 -37.91
C THR A 260 -37.89 71.95 -37.92
N GLU A 261 -39.02 71.51 -38.48
CA GLU A 261 -39.39 70.08 -38.51
C GLU A 261 -38.36 69.20 -39.24
N GLU A 262 -37.69 69.75 -40.26
CA GLU A 262 -36.60 69.07 -40.98
C GLU A 262 -35.42 68.76 -40.04
N TYR A 263 -34.99 69.73 -39.24
CA TYR A 263 -33.89 69.56 -38.30
C TYR A 263 -34.26 68.77 -37.05
N LYS A 264 -35.53 68.81 -36.61
CA LYS A 264 -36.00 67.91 -35.53
C LYS A 264 -35.79 66.44 -35.92
N ALA A 265 -36.13 66.07 -37.15
CA ALA A 265 -35.96 64.72 -37.66
C ALA A 265 -34.48 64.31 -37.73
N GLU A 266 -33.60 65.21 -38.17
CA GLU A 266 -32.16 64.96 -38.25
C GLU A 266 -31.52 64.80 -36.87
N ILE A 267 -31.84 65.70 -35.91
CA ILE A 267 -31.32 65.64 -34.55
C ILE A 267 -31.80 64.36 -33.83
N ILE A 268 -33.08 64.01 -33.97
CA ILE A 268 -33.65 62.79 -33.38
C ILE A 268 -32.96 61.53 -33.95
N ASN A 269 -32.70 61.49 -35.26
CA ASN A 269 -32.00 60.37 -35.88
C ASN A 269 -30.55 60.23 -35.39
N ASN A 270 -29.90 61.32 -34.99
CA ASN A 270 -28.52 61.31 -34.51
C ASN A 270 -28.37 61.07 -32.99
N ILE A 271 -29.36 61.42 -32.17
CA ILE A 271 -29.36 61.20 -30.70
C ILE A 271 -29.42 59.72 -30.31
N ILE A 272 -29.87 58.84 -31.21
CA ILE A 272 -29.99 57.40 -30.96
C ILE A 272 -28.61 56.70 -30.94
N VAL A 273 -27.53 57.38 -31.34
CA VAL A 273 -26.17 56.82 -31.33
C VAL A 273 -25.38 57.38 -30.14
N PRO A 274 -24.89 56.54 -29.20
CA PRO A 274 -23.99 57.03 -28.16
C PRO A 274 -22.69 57.45 -28.85
N GLN A 275 -22.40 58.74 -28.84
CA GLN A 275 -21.20 59.29 -29.45
C GLN A 275 -20.24 59.81 -28.36
N ASP A 276 -18.94 59.70 -28.65
CA ASP A 276 -17.84 60.14 -27.79
C ASP A 276 -17.97 61.62 -27.40
N GLU A 277 -17.37 61.99 -26.27
CA GLU A 277 -17.33 63.36 -25.71
C GLU A 277 -16.95 64.45 -26.74
N LYS A 278 -16.15 64.05 -27.73
CA LYS A 278 -15.71 64.88 -28.85
C LYS A 278 -16.85 65.25 -29.81
N SER A 279 -17.81 64.36 -30.02
CA SER A 279 -18.89 64.54 -30.99
C SER A 279 -19.90 65.59 -30.54
N ILE A 280 -20.15 65.73 -29.24
CA ILE A 280 -21.19 66.65 -28.73
C ILE A 280 -20.70 68.08 -28.87
N ILE A 281 -19.42 68.34 -28.60
CA ILE A 281 -18.80 69.65 -28.80
C ILE A 281 -18.71 69.96 -30.30
N GLU A 282 -18.25 69.01 -31.12
CA GLU A 282 -18.19 69.16 -32.58
C GLU A 282 -19.59 69.43 -33.17
N TYR A 283 -20.64 68.76 -32.67
CA TYR A 283 -22.02 68.97 -33.13
C TYR A 283 -22.62 70.29 -32.67
N ILE A 284 -22.29 70.76 -31.44
CA ILE A 284 -22.69 72.10 -30.98
C ILE A 284 -21.96 73.18 -31.79
N ASP A 285 -20.70 72.97 -32.12
CA ASP A 285 -19.91 73.87 -32.95
C ASP A 285 -20.39 73.91 -34.40
N GLU A 286 -20.85 72.78 -34.92
CA GLU A 286 -21.48 72.68 -36.24
C GLU A 286 -22.85 73.37 -36.24
N ALA A 287 -23.69 73.12 -35.22
CA ALA A 287 -24.98 73.77 -35.05
C ALA A 287 -24.86 75.30 -34.84
N ALA A 288 -23.78 75.75 -34.18
CA ALA A 288 -23.50 77.18 -33.97
C ALA A 288 -23.32 77.96 -35.28
N ASN A 289 -22.90 77.30 -36.36
CA ASN A 289 -22.76 77.94 -37.68
C ASN A 289 -24.10 78.31 -38.33
N TYR A 290 -25.21 77.75 -37.83
CA TYR A 290 -26.56 77.95 -38.38
C TYR A 290 -27.43 78.88 -37.51
N ILE A 291 -26.89 79.37 -36.40
CA ILE A 291 -27.60 80.25 -35.46
C ILE A 291 -27.23 81.72 -35.76
N ASP A 292 -28.22 82.62 -35.70
CA ASP A 292 -28.03 84.06 -35.93
C ASP A 292 -26.89 84.63 -35.05
N PRO A 293 -25.89 85.34 -35.62
CA PRO A 293 -24.75 85.89 -34.90
C PRO A 293 -25.11 86.77 -33.69
N SER A 294 -26.32 87.35 -33.64
CA SER A 294 -26.83 88.12 -32.51
C SER A 294 -27.11 87.28 -31.24
N ASN A 295 -27.16 85.95 -31.35
CA ASN A 295 -27.43 85.01 -30.24
C ASN A 295 -26.17 84.31 -29.69
N LYS A 296 -24.97 84.88 -29.91
CA LYS A 296 -23.68 84.29 -29.53
C LYS A 296 -23.58 83.90 -28.04
N ASP A 297 -24.19 84.67 -27.15
CA ASP A 297 -24.18 84.40 -25.71
C ASP A 297 -24.94 83.11 -25.35
N ILE A 298 -25.97 82.75 -26.11
CA ILE A 298 -26.74 81.50 -25.92
C ILE A 298 -25.88 80.30 -26.34
N ILE A 299 -25.14 80.42 -27.44
CA ILE A 299 -24.24 79.36 -27.93
C ILE A 299 -23.12 79.10 -26.91
N GLU A 300 -22.53 80.16 -26.35
CA GLU A 300 -21.48 80.03 -25.35
C GLU A 300 -22.00 79.41 -24.05
N ALA A 301 -23.21 79.80 -23.61
CA ALA A 301 -23.86 79.16 -22.47
C ALA A 301 -24.13 77.66 -22.71
N LEU A 302 -24.58 77.28 -23.92
CA LEU A 302 -24.79 75.88 -24.29
C LEU A 302 -23.48 75.07 -24.31
N ARG A 303 -22.38 75.66 -24.82
CA ARG A 303 -21.04 75.05 -24.78
C ARG A 303 -20.58 74.78 -23.35
N LEU A 304 -20.70 75.77 -22.46
CA LEU A 304 -20.31 75.62 -21.05
C LEU A 304 -21.14 74.53 -20.34
N VAL A 305 -22.45 74.47 -20.61
CA VAL A 305 -23.32 73.41 -20.07
C VAL A 305 -22.92 72.03 -20.61
N ALA A 306 -22.58 71.93 -21.90
CA ALA A 306 -22.12 70.68 -22.51
C ALA A 306 -20.79 70.22 -21.92
N ILE A 307 -19.81 71.12 -21.75
CA ILE A 307 -18.52 70.82 -21.12
C ILE A 307 -18.71 70.34 -19.67
N GLN A 308 -19.58 71.00 -18.90
CA GLN A 308 -19.87 70.59 -17.52
C GLN A 308 -20.57 69.22 -17.45
N ALA A 309 -21.49 68.94 -18.38
CA ALA A 309 -22.18 67.66 -18.46
C ALA A 309 -21.22 66.52 -18.86
N ALA A 310 -20.32 66.79 -19.81
CA ALA A 310 -19.25 65.89 -20.24
C ALA A 310 -18.31 65.56 -19.06
N HIS A 311 -17.82 66.59 -18.36
CA HIS A 311 -16.98 66.43 -17.17
C HIS A 311 -17.66 65.59 -16.07
N ASN A 312 -18.93 65.89 -15.75
CA ASN A 312 -19.69 65.13 -14.76
C ASN A 312 -19.88 63.67 -15.17
N THR A 313 -20.09 63.40 -16.46
CA THR A 313 -20.24 62.04 -17.01
C THR A 313 -18.93 61.27 -16.90
N SER A 314 -17.80 61.91 -17.23
CA SER A 314 -16.46 61.34 -17.07
C SER A 314 -16.16 61.01 -15.60
N LEU A 315 -16.49 61.91 -14.67
CA LEU A 315 -16.32 61.66 -13.22
C LEU A 315 -17.19 60.50 -12.72
N LEU A 316 -18.45 60.43 -13.15
CA LEU A 316 -19.35 59.31 -12.82
C LEU A 316 -18.83 57.99 -13.37
N PHE A 317 -18.30 58.00 -14.59
CA PHE A 317 -17.70 56.82 -15.21
C PHE A 317 -16.47 56.33 -14.42
N GLN A 318 -15.57 57.23 -14.04
CA GLN A 318 -14.41 56.91 -13.20
C GLN A 318 -14.84 56.31 -11.84
N LYS A 319 -15.84 56.90 -11.18
CA LYS A 319 -16.39 56.36 -9.93
C LYS A 319 -17.02 54.98 -10.12
N SER A 320 -17.75 54.78 -11.21
CA SER A 320 -18.36 53.49 -11.54
C SER A 320 -17.30 52.41 -11.78
N GLN A 321 -16.20 52.74 -12.49
CA GLN A 321 -15.08 51.83 -12.70
C GLN A 321 -14.36 51.46 -11.40
N ALA A 322 -14.14 52.44 -10.51
CA ALA A 322 -13.55 52.21 -9.19
C ALA A 322 -14.42 51.26 -8.35
N LEU A 323 -15.73 51.51 -8.31
CA LEU A 323 -16.70 50.67 -7.60
C LEU A 323 -16.76 49.25 -8.17
N HIS A 324 -16.74 49.10 -9.50
CA HIS A 324 -16.68 47.79 -10.16
C HIS A 324 -15.43 47.00 -9.76
N THR A 325 -14.29 47.69 -9.68
CA THR A 325 -13.02 47.08 -9.27
C THR A 325 -13.08 46.60 -7.83
N GLU A 326 -13.64 47.41 -6.92
CA GLU A 326 -13.82 47.05 -5.51
C GLU A 326 -14.78 45.86 -5.33
N ILE A 327 -15.93 45.88 -6.01
CA ILE A 327 -16.90 44.76 -5.99
C ILE A 327 -16.24 43.47 -6.48
N LYS A 328 -15.41 43.55 -7.53
CA LYS A 328 -14.67 42.40 -8.05
C LYS A 328 -13.69 41.84 -7.01
N GLN A 329 -12.96 42.70 -6.31
CA GLN A 329 -12.02 42.29 -5.26
C GLN A 329 -12.75 41.65 -4.06
N LEU A 330 -13.89 42.23 -3.64
CA LEU A 330 -14.70 41.68 -2.55
C LEU A 330 -15.28 40.30 -2.90
N LYS A 331 -15.75 40.11 -4.13
CA LYS A 331 -16.22 38.80 -4.62
C LYS A 331 -15.10 37.76 -4.55
N GLN A 332 -13.91 38.08 -5.06
CA GLN A 332 -12.75 37.18 -4.99
C GLN A 332 -12.37 36.83 -3.54
N LYS A 333 -12.41 37.80 -2.63
CA LYS A 333 -12.14 37.56 -1.20
C LYS A 333 -13.19 36.65 -0.56
N ASN A 334 -14.46 36.84 -0.90
CA ASN A 334 -15.56 36.02 -0.38
C ASN A 334 -15.45 34.57 -0.87
N ASP A 335 -15.16 34.37 -2.15
CA ASP A 335 -14.94 33.03 -2.73
C ASP A 335 -13.78 32.30 -2.04
N SER A 336 -12.68 33.01 -1.76
CA SER A 336 -11.55 32.47 -1.01
C SER A 336 -11.92 32.06 0.43
N LEU A 337 -12.74 32.86 1.11
CA LEU A 337 -13.21 32.53 2.46
C LEU A 337 -14.15 31.31 2.46
N LEU A 338 -15.00 31.20 1.45
CA LEU A 338 -15.93 30.08 1.30
C LEU A 338 -15.15 28.77 1.10
N GLN A 339 -14.13 28.78 0.25
CA GLN A 339 -13.21 27.65 0.07
C GLN A 339 -12.49 27.26 1.36
N LYS A 340 -11.99 28.23 2.15
CA LYS A 340 -11.34 27.95 3.44
C LYS A 340 -12.31 27.35 4.47
N ASN A 341 -13.57 27.79 4.47
CA ASN A 341 -14.59 27.25 5.36
C ASN A 341 -14.93 25.80 5.00
N GLU A 342 -15.10 25.49 3.71
CA GLU A 342 -15.31 24.12 3.22
C GLU A 342 -14.14 23.20 3.61
N GLN A 343 -12.90 23.66 3.44
CA GLN A 343 -11.70 22.92 3.87
C GLN A 343 -11.70 22.67 5.39
N SER A 344 -12.08 23.66 6.18
CA SER A 344 -12.12 23.53 7.65
C SER A 344 -13.18 22.53 8.10
N GLN A 345 -14.33 22.46 7.42
CA GLN A 345 -15.37 21.47 7.71
C GLN A 345 -14.91 20.04 7.38
N LEU A 346 -14.18 19.85 6.29
CA LEU A 346 -13.60 18.55 5.93
C LEU A 346 -12.62 18.05 7.01
N ILE A 347 -11.70 18.92 7.46
CA ILE A 347 -10.73 18.58 8.51
C ILE A 347 -11.45 18.21 9.82
N LEU A 348 -12.52 18.92 10.17
CA LEU A 348 -13.28 18.62 11.39
C LEU A 348 -13.93 17.23 11.35
N GLU A 349 -14.48 16.82 10.21
CA GLU A 349 -15.04 15.48 10.04
C GLU A 349 -13.95 14.39 10.08
N GLU A 350 -12.79 14.63 9.47
CA GLU A 350 -11.64 13.71 9.58
C GLU A 350 -11.18 13.51 11.04
N LEU A 351 -11.10 14.59 11.82
CA LEU A 351 -10.72 14.51 13.23
C LEU A 351 -11.74 13.74 14.08
N LYS A 352 -13.05 13.90 13.80
CA LYS A 352 -14.10 13.14 14.49
C LYS A 352 -13.96 11.64 14.21
N GLU A 353 -13.70 11.26 12.97
CA GLU A 353 -13.54 9.86 12.59
C GLU A 353 -12.25 9.27 13.19
N TYR A 354 -11.15 10.02 13.17
CA TYR A 354 -9.91 9.62 13.81
C TYR A 354 -10.08 9.33 15.31
N LYS A 355 -10.82 10.20 16.03
CA LYS A 355 -11.14 10.00 17.45
C LYS A 355 -11.93 8.70 17.69
N ARG A 356 -12.95 8.43 16.88
CA ARG A 356 -13.74 7.18 16.96
C ARG A 356 -12.88 5.94 16.75
N GLN A 357 -11.93 6.00 15.81
CA GLN A 357 -11.00 4.88 15.56
C GLN A 357 -10.10 4.59 16.75
N ILE A 358 -9.60 5.62 17.45
CA ILE A 358 -8.79 5.46 18.66
C ILE A 358 -9.61 4.78 19.76
N GLU A 359 -10.81 5.29 20.04
CA GLU A 359 -11.68 4.75 21.09
C GLU A 359 -12.03 3.26 20.82
N ASN A 360 -12.30 2.90 19.57
CA ASN A 360 -12.55 1.51 19.17
C ASN A 360 -11.31 0.62 19.37
N LYS A 361 -10.11 1.12 19.03
CA LYS A 361 -8.85 0.40 19.27
C LYS A 361 -8.61 0.16 20.77
N GLU A 362 -8.92 1.13 21.62
CA GLU A 362 -8.77 1.00 23.07
C GLU A 362 -9.75 0.00 23.68
N LYS A 363 -11.02 0.07 23.28
CA LYS A 363 -12.04 -0.92 23.68
C LYS A 363 -11.60 -2.34 23.32
N LEU A 364 -11.12 -2.54 22.08
CA LEU A 364 -10.61 -3.85 21.64
C LEU A 364 -9.40 -4.31 22.45
N LYS A 365 -8.45 -3.42 22.75
CA LYS A 365 -7.30 -3.74 23.61
C LYS A 365 -7.75 -4.18 25.00
N LEU A 366 -8.74 -3.49 25.58
CA LEU A 366 -9.27 -3.83 26.91
C LEU A 366 -9.97 -5.18 26.91
N GLU A 367 -10.80 -5.47 25.89
CA GLU A 367 -11.42 -6.78 25.73
C GLU A 367 -10.39 -7.90 25.58
N LEU A 368 -9.34 -7.69 24.79
CA LEU A 368 -8.25 -8.65 24.64
C LEU A 368 -7.50 -8.88 25.95
N ARG A 369 -7.31 -7.85 26.78
CA ARG A 369 -6.72 -7.97 28.12
C ARG A 369 -7.63 -8.80 29.04
N LYS A 370 -8.94 -8.50 29.09
CA LYS A 370 -9.92 -9.28 29.86
C LYS A 370 -9.96 -10.74 29.41
N LYS A 371 -9.98 -11.01 28.09
CA LYS A 371 -9.92 -12.36 27.52
C LYS A 371 -8.62 -13.08 27.88
N ARG A 372 -7.48 -12.38 27.99
CA ARG A 372 -6.20 -12.98 28.40
C ARG A 372 -6.19 -13.33 29.89
N GLN A 373 -6.73 -12.46 30.73
CA GLN A 373 -6.85 -12.69 32.18
C GLN A 373 -7.82 -13.83 32.49
N ALA A 374 -8.92 -13.94 31.73
CA ALA A 374 -9.91 -15.01 31.89
C ALA A 374 -9.45 -16.39 31.34
N ARG A 375 -8.30 -16.47 30.65
CA ARG A 375 -7.79 -17.78 30.19
C ARG A 375 -7.33 -18.58 31.40
N LYS A 376 -7.93 -19.76 31.60
CA LYS A 376 -7.44 -20.77 32.54
C LYS A 376 -5.93 -20.94 32.35
N LYS A 377 -5.17 -20.84 33.45
CA LYS A 377 -3.72 -21.03 33.44
C LYS A 377 -3.45 -22.44 32.89
N ARG A 378 -2.58 -22.53 31.88
CA ARG A 378 -2.23 -23.83 31.29
C ARG A 378 -1.60 -24.70 32.39
N GLN A 379 -1.98 -25.98 32.43
CA GLN A 379 -1.31 -26.98 33.27
C GLN A 379 0.21 -26.90 33.04
N GLU A 380 0.96 -26.90 34.13
CA GLU A 380 2.42 -26.80 34.11
C GLU A 380 3.02 -28.08 33.50
N ASN A 381 4.14 -27.94 32.79
CA ASN A 381 4.75 -29.07 32.09
C ASN A 381 5.62 -29.86 33.08
N ASN A 382 5.46 -31.19 33.11
CA ASN A 382 6.29 -32.06 33.94
C ASN A 382 7.75 -32.02 33.46
N ALA A 383 8.70 -32.08 34.40
CA ALA A 383 10.12 -32.30 34.11
C ALA A 383 10.33 -33.72 33.55
N ILE A 384 11.33 -33.86 32.67
CA ILE A 384 11.75 -35.16 32.13
C ILE A 384 12.88 -35.71 32.99
N SER A 385 12.72 -36.94 33.44
CA SER A 385 13.76 -37.74 34.09
C SER A 385 14.52 -38.63 33.09
N GLU A 386 15.55 -39.34 33.54
CA GLU A 386 16.25 -40.31 32.68
C GLU A 386 15.36 -41.50 32.29
N THR A 387 14.44 -41.93 33.16
CA THR A 387 13.48 -42.99 32.85
C THR A 387 12.51 -42.54 31.76
N ASP A 388 11.99 -41.32 31.85
CA ASP A 388 11.15 -40.72 30.81
C ASP A 388 11.87 -40.63 29.46
N TYR A 389 13.16 -40.23 29.48
CA TYR A 389 13.98 -40.21 28.27
C TYR A 389 14.10 -41.60 27.62
N LYS A 390 14.33 -42.65 28.43
CA LYS A 390 14.39 -44.04 27.94
C LYS A 390 13.06 -44.49 27.35
N ILE A 391 11.93 -44.15 27.98
CA ILE A 391 10.58 -44.43 27.47
C ILE A 391 10.38 -43.76 26.10
N ILE A 392 10.75 -42.48 25.97
CA ILE A 392 10.64 -41.73 24.70
C ILE A 392 11.47 -42.41 23.61
N LEU A 393 12.72 -42.78 23.89
CA LEU A 393 13.57 -43.47 22.91
C LEU A 393 13.00 -44.83 22.50
N ASN A 394 12.49 -45.59 23.46
CA ASN A 394 11.87 -46.88 23.19
C ASN A 394 10.66 -46.72 22.26
N TYR A 395 9.79 -45.76 22.55
CA TYR A 395 8.62 -45.44 21.74
C TYR A 395 9.01 -44.99 20.32
N ILE A 396 9.99 -44.09 20.17
CA ILE A 396 10.46 -43.64 18.85
C ILE A 396 11.00 -44.81 18.03
N THR A 397 11.67 -45.76 18.68
CA THR A 397 12.30 -46.89 18.00
C THR A 397 11.26 -47.91 17.54
N HIS A 398 10.35 -48.32 18.42
CA HIS A 398 9.51 -49.50 18.20
C HIS A 398 8.07 -49.18 17.83
N SER A 399 7.54 -48.00 18.16
CA SER A 399 6.10 -47.72 18.09
C SER A 399 5.73 -46.48 17.28
N TYR A 400 6.65 -45.56 17.05
CA TYR A 400 6.36 -44.35 16.28
C TYR A 400 6.19 -44.65 14.78
N ASP A 401 5.01 -44.34 14.24
CA ASP A 401 4.65 -44.50 12.82
C ASP A 401 5.23 -43.38 11.93
N GLY A 402 6.56 -43.28 11.92
CA GLY A 402 7.31 -42.35 11.08
C GLY A 402 8.38 -43.08 10.27
N SER A 403 8.82 -42.46 9.18
CA SER A 403 9.96 -42.99 8.40
C SER A 403 11.19 -43.15 9.29
N GLU A 404 12.09 -44.10 8.95
CA GLU A 404 13.29 -44.30 9.76
C GLU A 404 14.14 -43.04 9.87
N PHE A 405 14.22 -42.25 8.81
CA PHE A 405 14.88 -40.95 8.86
C PHE A 405 14.26 -40.00 9.90
N LYS A 406 12.92 -39.97 10.02
CA LYS A 406 12.24 -39.18 11.07
C LYS A 406 12.50 -39.75 12.46
N LYS A 407 12.46 -41.08 12.64
CA LYS A 407 12.76 -41.74 13.92
C LYS A 407 14.19 -41.43 14.39
N ILE A 408 15.18 -41.65 13.53
CA ILE A 408 16.60 -41.33 13.77
C ILE A 408 16.74 -39.85 14.18
N ARG A 409 16.13 -38.94 13.41
CA ARG A 409 16.16 -37.51 13.73
C ARG A 409 15.55 -37.21 15.10
N PHE A 410 14.41 -37.81 15.45
CA PHE A 410 13.78 -37.56 16.74
C PHE A 410 14.52 -38.20 17.92
N ARG A 411 15.23 -39.31 17.73
CA ARG A 411 16.15 -39.84 18.75
C ARG A 411 17.31 -38.89 19.01
N VAL A 412 17.93 -38.34 17.97
CA VAL A 412 19.01 -37.34 18.09
C VAL A 412 18.48 -36.05 18.74
N LEU A 413 17.31 -35.57 18.30
CA LEU A 413 16.68 -34.37 18.87
C LEU A 413 16.36 -34.55 20.37
N SER A 414 15.76 -35.67 20.75
CA SER A 414 15.45 -35.99 22.16
C SER A 414 16.71 -36.04 23.00
N THR A 415 17.78 -36.63 22.46
CA THR A 415 19.08 -36.75 23.12
C THR A 415 19.72 -35.39 23.35
N LEU A 416 19.79 -34.54 22.32
CA LEU A 416 20.39 -33.22 22.45
C LEU A 416 19.56 -32.31 23.37
N LEU A 417 18.23 -32.38 23.33
CA LEU A 417 17.35 -31.66 24.26
C LEU A 417 17.58 -32.12 25.71
N PHE A 418 17.67 -33.43 25.94
CA PHE A 418 17.89 -34.01 27.27
C PHE A 418 19.26 -33.63 27.86
N LEU A 419 20.31 -33.67 27.04
CA LEU A 419 21.68 -33.44 27.50
C LEU A 419 22.05 -31.97 27.64
N THR A 420 21.41 -31.07 26.87
CA THR A 420 21.80 -29.64 26.84
C THR A 420 20.79 -28.69 27.47
N GLY A 421 19.54 -29.15 27.66
CA GLY A 421 18.42 -28.29 28.07
C GLY A 421 18.16 -27.13 27.09
N GLY A 422 18.65 -27.22 25.85
CA GLY A 422 18.45 -26.21 24.82
C GLY A 422 16.98 -26.01 24.49
N ARG A 423 16.59 -24.81 24.07
CA ARG A 423 15.26 -24.64 23.45
C ARG A 423 15.27 -25.40 22.12
N ILE A 424 14.14 -25.94 21.70
CA ILE A 424 14.05 -26.65 20.41
C ILE A 424 14.58 -25.81 19.24
N SER A 425 14.31 -24.50 19.23
CA SER A 425 14.81 -23.57 18.21
C SER A 425 16.31 -23.29 18.27
N GLU A 426 16.95 -23.58 19.39
CA GLU A 426 18.40 -23.49 19.57
C GLU A 426 19.05 -24.81 19.14
N VAL A 427 18.48 -25.95 19.54
CA VAL A 427 18.98 -27.29 19.16
C VAL A 427 18.87 -27.56 17.67
N LEU A 428 17.81 -27.06 17.00
CA LEU A 428 17.66 -27.21 15.54
C LEU A 428 18.73 -26.47 14.74
N GLU A 429 19.47 -25.56 15.36
CA GLU A 429 20.58 -24.85 14.73
C GLU A 429 21.94 -25.45 15.07
N PHE A 430 21.97 -26.62 15.73
CA PHE A 430 23.24 -27.28 15.97
C PHE A 430 23.85 -27.77 14.65
N ASP A 431 25.06 -27.29 14.39
CA ASP A 431 25.91 -27.83 13.36
C ASP A 431 26.67 -29.07 13.86
N PHE A 432 27.32 -29.76 12.93
CA PHE A 432 28.12 -30.93 13.25
C PHE A 432 29.28 -30.62 14.20
N LYS A 433 29.96 -29.48 14.03
CA LYS A 433 31.11 -29.08 14.88
C LYS A 433 30.70 -28.92 16.33
N GLN A 434 29.52 -28.35 16.58
CA GLN A 434 28.94 -28.21 17.91
C GLN A 434 28.65 -29.57 18.53
N VAL A 435 28.09 -30.52 17.78
CA VAL A 435 27.86 -31.90 18.27
C VAL A 435 29.18 -32.64 18.50
N ALA A 436 30.17 -32.49 17.60
CA ALA A 436 31.50 -33.06 17.78
C ALA A 436 32.19 -32.51 19.05
N ASN A 437 32.13 -31.19 19.25
CA ASN A 437 32.67 -30.55 20.45
C ASN A 437 31.99 -31.04 21.73
N LEU A 438 30.68 -31.29 21.67
CA LEU A 438 29.93 -31.86 22.78
C LEU A 438 30.38 -33.28 23.14
N VAL A 439 30.79 -34.07 22.15
CA VAL A 439 31.30 -35.44 22.33
C VAL A 439 32.74 -35.45 22.87
N VAL A 440 33.60 -34.60 22.32
CA VAL A 440 35.04 -34.59 22.63
C VAL A 440 35.31 -33.81 23.92
N ASN A 441 34.74 -32.61 24.05
CA ASN A 441 35.04 -31.66 25.11
C ASN A 441 33.95 -31.58 26.19
N ASN A 442 32.84 -32.29 26.05
CA ASN A 442 31.72 -32.33 27.01
C ASN A 442 31.01 -30.99 27.25
N TYR A 443 31.19 -30.04 26.33
CA TYR A 443 30.45 -28.80 26.34
C TYR A 443 30.05 -28.38 24.93
N LEU A 444 29.04 -27.53 24.85
CA LEU A 444 28.58 -26.91 23.61
C LEU A 444 28.26 -25.45 23.88
N GLN A 445 28.62 -24.58 22.95
CA GLN A 445 28.25 -23.17 22.98
C GLN A 445 27.06 -22.93 22.05
N PHE A 446 26.02 -22.27 22.55
CA PHE A 446 24.86 -21.91 21.76
C PHE A 446 25.14 -20.68 20.89
N SER A 447 24.67 -20.72 19.64
CA SER A 447 24.71 -19.56 18.75
C SER A 447 23.85 -18.42 19.29
N ARG A 448 24.39 -17.20 19.32
CA ARG A 448 23.71 -16.02 19.87
C ARG A 448 22.55 -15.61 18.97
N LYS A 449 21.32 -15.67 19.47
CA LYS A 449 20.15 -15.03 18.83
C LYS A 449 19.82 -13.70 19.51
N LYS A 450 19.56 -12.67 18.68
CA LYS A 450 19.11 -11.29 19.02
C LYS A 450 18.78 -11.07 20.52
N GLY A 451 19.76 -10.54 21.26
CA GLY A 451 19.59 -10.10 22.65
C GLY A 451 19.92 -11.12 23.75
N GLY A 452 20.25 -12.37 23.41
CA GLY A 452 20.70 -13.38 24.39
C GLY A 452 22.14 -13.14 24.90
N PRO A 453 22.48 -13.69 26.09
CA PRO A 453 23.84 -13.63 26.62
C PRO A 453 24.82 -14.30 25.64
N ALA A 454 25.96 -13.63 25.40
CA ALA A 454 26.91 -13.99 24.34
C ALA A 454 27.59 -15.35 24.55
N ASN A 455 27.59 -15.89 25.78
CA ASN A 455 28.42 -17.03 26.20
C ASN A 455 27.60 -18.16 26.83
N LYS A 456 26.38 -18.43 26.36
CA LYS A 456 25.59 -19.56 26.89
C LYS A 456 26.27 -20.88 26.47
N LYS A 457 26.70 -21.67 27.47
CA LYS A 457 27.29 -23.00 27.29
C LYS A 457 26.43 -24.06 27.99
N ALA A 458 26.24 -25.20 27.34
CA ALA A 458 25.74 -26.41 27.97
C ALA A 458 26.90 -27.35 28.27
N PHE A 459 26.84 -28.02 29.41
CA PHE A 459 27.82 -29.02 29.83
C PHE A 459 27.13 -30.37 30.00
N ILE A 460 27.83 -31.44 29.64
CA ILE A 460 27.43 -32.83 29.88
C ILE A 460 28.29 -33.40 31.00
N THR A 461 27.63 -33.97 32.01
CA THR A 461 28.33 -34.67 33.09
C THR A 461 29.02 -35.93 32.55
N LYS A 462 30.16 -36.32 33.14
CA LYS A 462 30.85 -37.56 32.76
C LYS A 462 29.92 -38.78 32.76
N SER A 463 29.00 -38.84 33.72
CA SER A 463 28.00 -39.90 33.82
C SER A 463 27.05 -39.97 32.63
N LYS A 464 26.73 -38.87 31.95
CA LYS A 464 25.77 -38.84 30.82
C LYS A 464 26.44 -38.89 29.45
N GLN A 465 27.77 -38.93 29.37
CA GLN A 465 28.49 -38.95 28.09
C GLN A 465 28.15 -40.18 27.22
N TYR A 466 27.93 -41.33 27.84
CA TYR A 466 27.60 -42.56 27.12
C TYR A 466 26.31 -42.42 26.30
N ILE A 467 25.38 -41.58 26.74
CA ILE A 467 24.09 -41.35 26.06
C ILE A 467 24.34 -40.79 24.66
N LEU A 468 25.17 -39.74 24.55
CA LEU A 468 25.49 -39.15 23.25
C LEU A 468 26.35 -40.08 22.41
N LYS A 469 27.33 -40.77 23.02
CA LYS A 469 28.19 -41.74 22.32
C LYS A 469 27.37 -42.86 21.67
N ASN A 470 26.39 -43.41 22.37
CA ASN A 470 25.50 -44.43 21.83
C ASN A 470 24.67 -43.92 20.65
N ARG A 471 24.39 -42.61 20.58
CA ARG A 471 23.64 -41.97 19.50
C ARG A 471 24.49 -41.48 18.33
N LEU A 472 25.82 -41.65 18.37
CA LEU A 472 26.67 -41.30 17.23
C LEU A 472 26.32 -42.10 15.97
N VAL A 473 25.83 -43.33 16.11
CA VAL A 473 25.33 -44.11 14.96
C VAL A 473 24.17 -43.40 14.25
N ASP A 474 23.24 -42.80 15.01
CA ASP A 474 22.14 -42.03 14.44
C ASP A 474 22.65 -40.73 13.78
N VAL A 475 23.63 -40.06 14.39
CA VAL A 475 24.27 -38.87 13.80
C VAL A 475 24.97 -39.22 12.49
N LYS A 476 25.71 -40.34 12.45
CA LYS A 476 26.38 -40.87 11.25
C LYS A 476 25.35 -41.08 10.14
N TYR A 477 24.20 -41.68 10.44
CA TYR A 477 23.13 -41.86 9.45
C TYR A 477 22.59 -40.53 8.91
N LEU A 478 22.38 -39.53 9.77
CA LEU A 478 21.93 -38.20 9.33
C LEU A 478 22.94 -37.54 8.37
N LEU A 479 24.24 -37.70 8.61
CA LEU A 479 25.30 -37.21 7.72
C LEU A 479 25.34 -37.99 6.40
N GLN A 480 25.24 -39.31 6.46
CA GLN A 480 25.21 -40.16 5.26
C GLN A 480 24.02 -39.83 4.35
N SER A 481 22.87 -39.49 4.93
CA SER A 481 21.69 -39.04 4.17
C SER A 481 21.95 -37.77 3.36
N LYS A 482 22.99 -37.01 3.71
CA LYS A 482 23.46 -35.81 2.99
C LYS A 482 24.63 -36.08 2.05
N GLY A 483 25.00 -37.34 1.84
CA GLY A 483 26.15 -37.73 1.03
C GLY A 483 27.50 -37.64 1.75
N ILE A 484 27.50 -37.57 3.09
CA ILE A 484 28.72 -37.44 3.89
C ILE A 484 29.00 -38.76 4.58
N PHE A 485 30.08 -39.41 4.13
CA PHE A 485 30.49 -40.70 4.64
C PHE A 485 31.75 -40.51 5.47
N MET A 486 31.60 -40.55 6.80
CA MET A 486 32.72 -40.41 7.73
C MET A 486 32.56 -41.31 8.95
N GLU A 487 33.68 -41.70 9.54
CA GLU A 487 33.70 -42.39 10.83
C GLU A 487 33.64 -41.38 11.98
N LEU A 488 32.85 -41.67 13.01
CA LEU A 488 32.67 -40.78 14.17
C LEU A 488 33.53 -41.23 15.36
N THR A 489 34.82 -41.47 15.11
CA THR A 489 35.78 -41.77 16.19
C THR A 489 36.27 -40.48 16.86
N PRO A 490 36.69 -40.49 18.15
CA PRO A 490 37.19 -39.29 18.81
C PRO A 490 38.34 -38.59 18.05
N LYS A 491 39.22 -39.36 17.39
CA LYS A 491 40.31 -38.82 16.57
C LYS A 491 39.78 -38.05 15.36
N VAL A 492 38.84 -38.63 14.62
CA VAL A 492 38.23 -37.98 13.44
C VAL A 492 37.42 -36.76 13.86
N LEU A 493 36.63 -36.86 14.94
CA LEU A 493 35.87 -35.71 15.46
C LEU A 493 36.78 -34.54 15.82
N LYS A 494 37.95 -34.80 16.43
CA LYS A 494 38.91 -33.74 16.76
C LYS A 494 39.49 -33.09 15.49
N GLN A 495 39.83 -33.88 14.48
CA GLN A 495 40.32 -33.37 13.19
C GLN A 495 39.26 -32.51 12.48
N GLU A 496 38.01 -32.96 12.45
CA GLU A 496 36.91 -32.21 11.80
C GLU A 496 36.51 -30.93 12.55
N MET A 497 36.76 -30.85 13.86
CA MET A 497 36.57 -29.62 14.61
C MET A 497 37.63 -28.56 14.27
N GLU A 498 38.84 -28.98 13.94
CA GLU A 498 39.96 -28.11 13.53
C GLU A 498 39.81 -27.69 12.05
N ASN A 499 39.21 -28.54 11.22
CA ASN A 499 38.91 -28.25 9.82
C ASN A 499 37.65 -27.37 9.68
N SER A 500 37.82 -26.19 9.08
CA SER A 500 36.73 -25.19 8.97
C SER A 500 35.64 -25.53 7.95
N THR A 501 35.75 -26.63 7.19
CA THR A 501 34.94 -26.86 5.99
C THR A 501 33.54 -27.45 6.24
N LEU A 502 33.27 -28.01 7.42
CA LEU A 502 32.00 -28.73 7.67
C LEU A 502 30.95 -27.90 8.43
N ASP A 503 30.37 -26.91 7.76
CA ASP A 503 29.28 -26.06 8.30
C ASP A 503 27.89 -26.66 8.00
N ILE A 504 27.59 -27.80 8.61
CA ILE A 504 26.40 -28.60 8.27
C ILE A 504 25.49 -28.76 9.46
N TYR A 505 24.26 -28.29 9.33
CA TYR A 505 23.21 -28.47 10.34
C TYR A 505 22.76 -29.93 10.42
N ILE A 506 22.82 -30.49 11.62
CA ILE A 506 22.33 -31.85 11.92
C ILE A 506 20.83 -31.97 11.65
N PHE A 507 20.09 -30.90 11.91
CA PHE A 507 18.64 -30.84 11.69
C PHE A 507 18.30 -30.02 10.47
N SER A 508 18.54 -30.57 9.29
CA SER A 508 18.17 -29.98 8.01
C SER A 508 17.48 -30.99 7.11
N ALA A 509 16.89 -30.53 6.00
CA ALA A 509 16.36 -31.45 4.99
C ALA A 509 17.50 -32.13 4.22
N VAL A 510 17.24 -33.29 3.64
CA VAL A 510 18.25 -34.04 2.86
C VAL A 510 18.87 -33.17 1.77
N LYS A 511 18.04 -32.43 1.03
CA LYS A 511 18.44 -31.55 -0.09
C LYS A 511 18.65 -30.08 0.32
N SER A 512 18.83 -29.78 1.61
CA SER A 512 18.99 -28.40 2.07
C SER A 512 20.02 -28.28 3.18
N ASP A 513 20.80 -27.21 3.11
CA ASP A 513 21.78 -26.85 4.13
C ASP A 513 21.23 -25.85 5.15
N LYS A 514 19.91 -25.62 5.13
CA LYS A 514 19.23 -24.75 6.10
C LYS A 514 18.66 -25.57 7.25
N PRO A 515 18.69 -25.06 8.49
CA PRO A 515 18.05 -25.71 9.61
C PRO A 515 16.54 -25.84 9.38
N LEU A 516 15.94 -26.90 9.91
CA LEU A 516 14.52 -27.17 9.78
C LEU A 516 13.69 -26.05 10.45
N SER A 517 12.50 -25.80 9.88
CA SER A 517 11.55 -24.85 10.46
C SER A 517 11.15 -25.28 11.87
N ARG A 518 11.38 -24.38 12.83
CA ARG A 518 11.00 -24.55 14.24
C ARG A 518 9.53 -24.97 14.37
N ALA A 519 8.62 -24.32 13.65
CA ALA A 519 7.18 -24.51 13.84
C ALA A 519 6.77 -25.95 13.51
N THR A 520 7.21 -26.47 12.36
CA THR A 520 6.91 -27.83 11.90
C THR A 520 7.48 -28.86 12.85
N VAL A 521 8.78 -28.77 13.17
CA VAL A 521 9.43 -29.77 14.05
C VAL A 521 8.86 -29.73 15.46
N THR A 522 8.57 -28.54 16.01
CA THR A 522 7.94 -28.42 17.34
C THR A 522 6.57 -29.07 17.35
N HIS A 523 5.77 -28.89 16.30
CA HIS A 523 4.45 -29.48 16.22
C HIS A 523 4.53 -31.02 16.09
N GLU A 524 5.30 -31.52 15.13
CA GLU A 524 5.47 -32.97 14.92
C GLU A 524 6.03 -33.65 16.17
N PHE A 525 7.10 -33.11 16.76
CA PHE A 525 7.74 -33.70 17.93
C PHE A 525 6.84 -33.64 19.18
N ASN A 526 6.12 -32.55 19.41
CA ASN A 526 5.16 -32.49 20.52
C ASN A 526 3.95 -33.41 20.31
N ASN A 527 3.55 -33.69 19.07
CA ASN A 527 2.51 -34.68 18.81
C ASN A 527 3.04 -36.08 19.10
N LEU A 528 4.26 -36.42 18.67
CA LEU A 528 4.91 -37.68 19.05
C LEU A 528 4.93 -37.87 20.56
N LEU A 529 5.37 -36.86 21.33
CA LEU A 529 5.43 -36.95 22.79
C LEU A 529 4.06 -37.14 23.45
N LYS A 530 2.99 -36.62 22.84
CA LYS A 530 1.63 -36.88 23.30
C LYS A 530 1.18 -38.30 23.06
N GLU A 531 1.71 -38.96 22.03
CA GLU A 531 1.34 -40.32 21.64
C GLU A 531 2.00 -41.41 22.50
N VAL A 532 2.96 -41.06 23.34
CA VAL A 532 3.63 -41.98 24.28
C VAL A 532 2.61 -42.54 25.30
N PRO A 533 2.33 -43.85 25.31
CA PRO A 533 1.26 -44.45 26.12
C PRO A 533 1.42 -44.21 27.62
N GLU A 534 2.64 -44.30 28.15
CA GLU A 534 2.96 -44.12 29.56
C GLU A 534 2.55 -42.71 30.02
N PHE A 535 2.89 -41.69 29.23
CA PHE A 535 2.54 -40.30 29.56
C PHE A 535 1.04 -40.03 29.44
N LYS A 536 0.36 -40.65 28.46
CA LYS A 536 -1.10 -40.57 28.34
C LYS A 536 -1.79 -41.18 29.55
N LYS A 537 -1.35 -42.37 29.96
CA LYS A 537 -1.93 -43.12 31.09
C LYS A 537 -1.78 -42.35 32.40
N GLU A 538 -0.62 -41.70 32.60
CA GLU A 538 -0.34 -40.87 33.79
C GLU A 538 -0.96 -39.46 33.71
N GLY A 539 -1.61 -39.10 32.59
CA GLY A 539 -2.12 -37.75 32.38
C GLY A 539 -1.03 -36.67 32.36
N ARG A 540 0.22 -37.06 32.12
CA ARG A 540 1.38 -36.16 32.11
C ARG A 540 1.48 -35.40 30.81
N ARG A 541 1.77 -34.11 30.92
CA ARG A 541 1.91 -33.24 29.76
C ARG A 541 3.38 -33.04 29.41
N ILE A 542 3.88 -33.92 28.54
CA ILE A 542 5.25 -33.86 28.05
C ILE A 542 5.32 -33.09 26.73
N THR A 543 6.25 -32.15 26.65
CA THR A 543 6.53 -31.36 25.43
C THR A 543 8.04 -31.19 25.27
N SER A 544 8.50 -30.68 24.13
CA SER A 544 9.90 -30.26 23.94
C SER A 544 10.45 -29.37 25.07
N HIS A 545 9.62 -28.54 25.70
CA HIS A 545 10.05 -27.69 26.82
C HIS A 545 10.24 -28.47 28.13
N SER A 546 9.63 -29.64 28.27
CA SER A 546 9.79 -30.54 29.43
C SER A 546 11.23 -31.05 29.58
N PHE A 547 11.96 -31.23 28.47
CA PHE A 547 13.39 -31.58 28.50
C PHE A 547 14.23 -30.49 29.17
N ARG A 548 13.96 -29.23 28.83
CA ARG A 548 14.62 -28.09 29.45
C ARG A 548 14.27 -27.97 30.93
N HIS A 549 13.04 -28.27 31.31
CA HIS A 549 12.66 -28.35 32.72
C HIS A 549 13.49 -29.41 33.46
N GLY A 550 13.53 -30.64 32.93
CA GLY A 550 14.36 -31.73 33.48
C GLY A 550 15.83 -31.34 33.64
N TYR A 551 16.42 -30.72 32.62
CA TYR A 551 17.80 -30.26 32.68
C TYR A 551 18.06 -29.19 33.76
N ILE A 552 17.15 -28.21 33.91
CA ILE A 552 17.25 -27.19 34.96
C ILE A 552 17.17 -27.85 36.35
N THR A 553 16.22 -28.78 36.51
CA THR A 553 16.04 -29.54 37.74
C THR A 553 17.28 -30.35 38.08
N ASP A 554 17.88 -31.04 37.11
CA ASP A 554 19.10 -31.83 37.31
C ASP A 554 20.30 -30.97 37.73
N ILE A 555 20.49 -29.81 37.09
CA ILE A 555 21.56 -28.87 37.48
C ILE A 555 21.32 -28.42 38.91
N TRP A 556 20.11 -27.96 39.22
CA TRP A 556 19.79 -27.45 40.55
C TRP A 556 19.96 -28.53 41.63
N LYS A 557 19.51 -29.77 41.38
CA LYS A 557 19.70 -30.89 42.31
C LYS A 557 21.19 -31.18 42.56
N THR A 558 22.04 -31.00 41.55
CA THR A 558 23.48 -31.28 41.63
C THR A 558 24.26 -30.15 42.29
N THR A 559 23.97 -28.89 41.93
CA THR A 559 24.73 -27.72 42.42
C THR A 559 24.15 -27.14 43.70
N LYS A 560 22.84 -27.37 43.95
CA LYS A 560 22.01 -26.68 44.94
C LYS A 560 22.09 -25.14 44.83
N ASP A 561 22.50 -24.65 43.65
CA ASP A 561 22.67 -23.23 43.34
C ASP A 561 21.83 -22.84 42.11
N ILE A 562 20.80 -22.04 42.37
CA ILE A 562 19.86 -21.55 41.35
C ILE A 562 20.48 -20.53 40.40
N GLU A 563 21.50 -19.79 40.83
CA GLU A 563 22.19 -18.79 40.03
C GLU A 563 23.07 -19.48 38.98
N ILE A 564 23.75 -20.56 39.35
CA ILE A 564 24.44 -21.44 38.39
C ILE A 564 23.45 -22.00 37.36
N ALA A 565 22.30 -22.51 37.82
CA ALA A 565 21.25 -22.98 36.90
C ALA A 565 20.76 -21.86 35.96
N ARG A 566 20.53 -20.65 36.46
CA ARG A 566 20.10 -19.47 35.67
C ARG A 566 21.13 -19.13 34.58
N GLN A 567 22.41 -19.12 34.93
CA GLN A 567 23.50 -18.77 34.01
C GLN A 567 23.68 -19.81 32.90
N ILE A 568 23.75 -21.11 33.25
CA ILE A 568 23.90 -22.20 32.27
C ILE A 568 22.73 -22.19 31.27
N VAL A 569 21.52 -21.98 31.80
CA VAL A 569 20.29 -22.05 31.01
C VAL A 569 20.06 -20.76 30.21
N GLY A 570 20.71 -19.65 30.62
CA GLY A 570 20.67 -18.36 29.95
C GLY A 570 19.37 -17.59 30.19
N HIS A 571 18.89 -17.54 31.43
CA HIS A 571 17.73 -16.74 31.83
C HIS A 571 18.15 -15.36 32.33
N ALA A 572 17.50 -14.30 31.85
CA ALA A 572 17.79 -12.93 32.29
C ALA A 572 17.37 -12.69 33.75
N ASN A 573 16.20 -13.20 34.15
CA ASN A 573 15.62 -12.97 35.47
C ASN A 573 15.62 -14.24 36.31
N LEU A 574 16.05 -14.15 37.56
CA LEU A 574 16.09 -15.27 38.51
C LEU A 574 14.72 -15.91 38.70
N ASP A 575 13.64 -15.11 38.76
CA ASP A 575 12.25 -15.58 38.89
C ASP A 575 11.86 -16.62 37.85
N THR A 576 12.41 -16.50 36.63
CA THR A 576 12.10 -17.45 35.56
C THR A 576 12.73 -18.82 35.81
N THR A 577 13.90 -18.86 36.46
CA THR A 577 14.53 -20.11 36.91
C THR A 577 13.85 -20.63 38.18
N GLN A 578 13.45 -19.75 39.10
CA GLN A 578 12.84 -20.12 40.37
C GLN A 578 11.52 -20.89 40.21
N ARG A 579 10.78 -20.64 39.13
CA ARG A 579 9.55 -21.40 38.81
C ARG A 579 9.79 -22.91 38.64
N TYR A 580 10.97 -23.30 38.15
CA TYR A 580 11.29 -24.71 37.97
C TYR A 580 11.69 -25.38 39.29
N VAL A 581 12.37 -24.65 40.17
CA VAL A 581 12.75 -25.14 41.51
C VAL A 581 11.54 -25.22 42.44
N LYS A 582 10.64 -24.23 42.41
CA LYS A 582 9.41 -24.21 43.21
C LYS A 582 8.42 -25.32 42.84
N ALA A 583 8.57 -25.93 41.66
CA ALA A 583 7.74 -27.05 41.21
C ALA A 583 8.20 -28.40 41.76
N LEU A 584 9.33 -28.45 42.49
CA LEU A 584 9.87 -29.67 43.11
C LEU A 584 9.15 -29.99 44.42
N SER A 585 8.99 -31.27 44.71
CA SER A 585 8.40 -31.71 45.99
C SER A 585 9.34 -31.43 47.18
N PRO A 586 8.84 -31.38 48.42
CA PRO A 586 9.69 -31.24 49.61
C PRO A 586 10.78 -32.32 49.72
N GLU A 587 10.53 -33.52 49.23
CA GLU A 587 11.50 -34.63 49.17
C GLU A 587 12.60 -34.37 48.14
N GLU A 588 12.25 -33.77 47.00
CA GLU A 588 13.22 -33.38 45.97
C GLU A 588 14.04 -32.13 46.34
N LEU A 589 13.55 -31.34 47.31
CA LEU A 589 14.23 -30.16 47.82
C LEU A 589 15.31 -30.49 48.87
N ARG A 590 15.10 -31.58 49.64
CA ARG A 590 16.11 -32.14 50.55
C ARG A 590 17.32 -32.65 49.75
#